data_AF-A0A401RGX5-F1
#
_entry.id   AF-A0A401RGX5-F1
#
_cell.length_a   1.000
_cell.length_b   1.000
_cell.length_c   1.000
_cell.angle_alpha   90.00
_cell.angle_beta   90.00
_cell.angle_gamma   90.00
#
_symmetry.space_group_name_H-M   'P 1'
#
loop_
_entity.id
_entity.type
_entity.pdbx_description
1 polymer ?
#
loop_
_entity_poly.entity_id
_entity_poly.type
_entity_poly.pdbx_seq_one_letter_code
_entity_poly.pdbx_strand_id
1 'polypeptide(L)'
;MYLQKAGMAPKSGFATNKKSLPPPRRTTIRNAQSIHKTERKQISQDVYRRNSKRYLQQKNRNQPVSNKNVWKQNHDPRKPEKSQDPGANNQDKDRQQEKTTPVIPPRPTLSEIMEHCTEQTKSRIK
;
A
#
# COMPACT_ATOMS: atom_id res chain seq x y z
N MET A 1 1.67 14.81 15.65
CA MET A 1 1.66 15.63 14.41
C MET A 1 0.96 16.94 14.72
N TYR A 2 1.55 18.08 14.39
CA TYR A 2 0.91 19.38 14.62
C TYR A 2 -0.01 19.68 13.44
N LEU A 3 -1.33 19.57 13.65
CA LEU A 3 -2.35 19.87 12.64
C LEU A 3 -2.58 21.38 12.58
N GLN A 4 -2.29 21.98 11.43
CA GLN A 4 -2.58 23.39 11.18
C GLN A 4 -4.08 23.58 10.91
N LYS A 5 -4.69 24.57 11.57
CA LYS A 5 -6.12 24.88 11.45
C LYS A 5 -6.42 25.51 10.07
N ALA A 6 -7.47 25.03 9.41
CA ALA A 6 -7.92 25.55 8.12
C ALA A 6 -8.27 27.05 8.24
N GLY A 7 -7.81 27.86 7.29
CA GLY A 7 -8.03 29.32 7.24
C GLY A 7 -6.95 30.17 7.89
N MET A 8 -5.95 29.59 8.57
CA MET A 8 -4.76 30.34 9.02
C MET A 8 -3.69 30.34 7.93
N ALA A 9 -3.24 31.54 7.54
CA ALA A 9 -2.06 31.71 6.70
C ALA A 9 -0.87 30.96 7.35
N PRO A 10 -0.09 30.17 6.58
CA PRO A 10 1.05 29.46 7.12
C PRO A 10 2.00 30.45 7.78
N LYS A 11 2.33 30.21 9.06
CA LYS A 11 3.38 30.96 9.76
C LYS A 11 4.62 30.92 8.88
N SER A 12 5.18 32.09 8.59
CA SER A 12 6.27 32.37 7.64
C SER A 12 7.63 31.77 8.02
N GLY A 13 7.66 30.60 8.68
CA GLY A 13 8.88 29.89 9.06
C GLY A 13 9.44 28.98 7.96
N PHE A 14 8.66 28.70 6.92
CA PHE A 14 9.17 28.14 5.67
C PHE A 14 8.89 29.14 4.56
N ALA A 15 9.72 30.19 4.51
CA ALA A 15 9.95 30.89 3.27
C ALA A 15 10.49 29.85 2.29
N THR A 16 9.61 29.18 1.55
CA THR A 16 9.98 28.53 0.30
C THR A 16 10.56 29.67 -0.52
N ASN A 17 11.88 29.76 -0.60
CA ASN A 17 12.56 30.72 -1.46
C ASN A 17 12.11 30.36 -2.88
N LYS A 18 10.99 30.95 -3.34
CA LYS A 18 10.38 30.68 -4.66
C LYS A 18 11.29 31.09 -5.83
N LYS A 19 12.51 31.56 -5.52
CA LYS A 19 13.58 31.97 -6.42
C LYS A 19 14.88 31.18 -6.25
N SER A 20 14.93 30.19 -5.36
CA SER A 20 16.12 29.34 -5.19
C SER A 20 16.05 28.19 -6.18
N LEU A 21 17.12 28.02 -6.98
CA LEU A 21 17.26 26.87 -7.87
C LEU A 21 17.18 25.57 -7.04
N PRO A 22 16.71 24.47 -7.64
CA PRO A 22 16.77 23.17 -6.98
C PRO A 22 18.21 22.87 -6.55
N PRO A 23 18.41 22.21 -5.40
CA PRO A 23 19.73 21.88 -4.93
C PRO A 23 20.46 20.99 -5.95
N PRO A 24 21.80 21.12 -6.08
CA PRO A 24 22.57 20.28 -6.97
C PRO A 24 22.44 18.80 -6.58
N ARG A 25 22.36 17.93 -7.58
CA ARG A 25 22.27 16.48 -7.35
C ARG A 25 23.65 15.93 -7.00
N ARG A 26 23.74 14.87 -6.19
CA ARG A 26 25.02 14.19 -5.88
C ARG A 26 25.81 13.82 -7.15
N THR A 27 25.13 13.44 -8.22
CA THR A 27 25.76 13.04 -9.50
C THR A 27 26.48 14.18 -10.22
N THR A 28 26.25 15.44 -9.85
CA THR A 28 26.98 16.58 -10.43
C THR A 28 28.37 16.78 -9.81
N ILE A 29 28.71 16.04 -8.75
CA ILE A 29 30.02 16.08 -8.11
C ILE A 29 30.95 15.09 -8.82
N ARG A 30 32.00 15.59 -9.48
CA ARG A 30 32.94 14.76 -10.28
C ARG A 30 33.74 13.77 -9.42
N ASN A 31 34.39 14.24 -8.36
CA ASN A 31 35.28 13.46 -7.49
C ASN A 31 34.80 13.50 -6.02
N ALA A 32 33.63 12.92 -5.75
CA ALA A 32 33.06 12.91 -4.41
C ALA A 32 33.91 12.07 -3.45
N GLN A 33 34.42 12.66 -2.38
CA GLN A 33 35.15 11.97 -1.33
C GLN A 33 34.20 11.43 -0.26
N SER A 34 34.37 10.17 0.15
CA SER A 34 33.56 9.52 1.18
C SER A 34 34.44 8.95 2.27
N ILE A 35 33.98 9.03 3.52
CA ILE A 35 34.59 8.33 4.66
C ILE A 35 34.30 6.83 4.65
N HIS A 36 33.36 6.37 3.81
CA HIS A 36 32.92 4.98 3.75
C HIS A 36 33.52 4.26 2.55
N LYS A 37 33.92 2.99 2.75
CA LYS A 37 34.40 2.11 1.68
C LYS A 37 33.28 1.59 0.78
N THR A 38 32.05 1.50 1.31
CA THR A 38 30.88 0.97 0.60
C THR A 38 30.04 2.08 -0.02
N GLU A 39 29.47 1.82 -1.19
CA GLU A 39 28.56 2.77 -1.83
C GLU A 39 27.18 2.84 -1.14
N ARG A 40 26.49 3.97 -1.34
CA ARG A 40 25.11 4.14 -0.88
C ARG A 40 24.16 3.27 -1.70
N LYS A 41 23.27 2.54 -1.02
CA LYS A 41 22.20 1.76 -1.66
C LYS A 41 21.23 2.68 -2.42
N GLN A 42 21.23 2.58 -3.75
CA GLN A 42 20.28 3.21 -4.65
C GLN A 42 19.91 2.23 -5.76
N ILE A 43 18.65 2.24 -6.18
CA ILE A 43 18.22 1.48 -7.35
C ILE A 43 18.42 2.31 -8.61
N SER A 44 18.77 1.65 -9.72
CA SER A 44 18.84 2.30 -11.01
C SER A 44 17.45 2.70 -11.51
N GLN A 45 17.40 3.65 -12.44
CA GLN A 45 16.14 4.10 -13.06
C GLN A 45 15.39 2.94 -13.74
N ASP A 46 16.14 1.98 -14.29
CA ASP A 46 15.62 0.78 -14.94
C ASP A 46 14.97 -0.20 -13.98
N VAL A 47 15.56 -0.39 -12.79
CA VAL A 47 14.94 -1.17 -11.71
C VAL A 47 13.67 -0.48 -11.24
N TYR A 48 13.71 0.84 -11.02
CA TYR A 48 12.52 1.61 -10.64
C TYR A 48 11.41 1.49 -11.69
N ARG A 49 11.73 1.62 -12.99
CA ARG A 49 10.78 1.47 -14.11
C ARG A 49 10.11 0.10 -14.13
N ARG A 50 10.85 -0.97 -13.88
CA ARG A 50 10.30 -2.34 -13.82
C ARG A 50 9.37 -2.51 -12.62
N ASN A 51 9.78 -2.03 -11.44
CA ASN A 51 9.00 -2.14 -10.22
C ASN A 51 7.71 -1.32 -10.29
N SER A 52 7.77 -0.09 -10.82
CA SER A 52 6.60 0.78 -10.99
C SER A 52 5.58 0.17 -11.95
N LYS A 53 6.03 -0.38 -13.09
CA LYS A 53 5.14 -1.09 -14.03
C LYS A 53 4.42 -2.28 -13.37
N ARG A 54 5.13 -3.09 -12.57
CA ARG A 54 4.52 -4.22 -11.84
C ARG A 54 3.42 -3.75 -10.89
N TYR A 55 3.70 -2.71 -10.09
CA TYR A 55 2.73 -2.19 -9.11
C TYR A 55 1.53 -1.49 -9.76
N LEU A 56 1.75 -0.69 -10.80
CA LEU A 56 0.65 -0.02 -11.52
C LEU A 56 -0.27 -1.02 -12.23
N GLN A 57 0.29 -2.08 -12.83
CA GLN A 57 -0.51 -3.15 -13.41
C GLN A 57 -1.35 -3.88 -12.37
N GLN A 58 -0.78 -4.19 -11.19
CA GLN A 58 -1.54 -4.78 -10.08
C GLN A 58 -2.66 -3.84 -9.59
N LYS A 59 -2.36 -2.54 -9.43
CA LYS A 59 -3.37 -1.55 -9.01
C LYS A 59 -4.51 -1.44 -10.02
N ASN A 60 -4.21 -1.45 -11.32
CA ASN A 60 -5.22 -1.36 -12.37
C ASN A 60 -5.97 -2.69 -12.60
N ARG A 61 -5.38 -3.83 -12.21
CA ARG A 61 -6.02 -5.15 -12.19
C ARG A 61 -6.84 -5.42 -10.94
N ASN A 62 -6.87 -4.50 -9.97
CA ASN A 62 -7.76 -4.54 -8.80
C ASN A 62 -9.13 -3.88 -9.07
N GLN A 63 -9.52 -3.71 -10.34
CA GLN A 63 -10.92 -4.00 -10.70
C GLN A 63 -11.17 -5.47 -10.34
N PRO A 64 -12.27 -5.84 -9.66
CA PRO A 64 -12.37 -7.11 -8.96
C PRO A 64 -12.48 -8.28 -9.95
N VAL A 65 -11.33 -8.79 -10.41
CA VAL A 65 -11.24 -10.18 -10.84
C VAL A 65 -10.88 -10.98 -9.61
N SER A 66 -11.91 -11.60 -9.05
CA SER A 66 -11.84 -12.67 -8.07
C SER A 66 -10.72 -13.64 -8.47
N ASN A 67 -9.55 -13.54 -7.85
CA ASN A 67 -8.52 -14.57 -7.78
C ASN A 67 -7.51 -14.18 -6.69
N LYS A 68 -7.95 -14.33 -5.43
CA LYS A 68 -7.05 -14.41 -4.29
C LYS A 68 -6.21 -15.69 -4.47
N ASN A 69 -4.91 -15.61 -4.23
CA ASN A 69 -4.02 -16.71 -3.73
C ASN A 69 -2.76 -17.10 -4.53
N VAL A 70 -2.38 -16.46 -5.64
CA VAL A 70 -1.14 -16.92 -6.35
C VAL A 70 0.16 -16.28 -5.82
N TRP A 71 0.12 -15.09 -5.22
CA TRP A 71 1.33 -14.32 -4.88
C TRP A 71 1.85 -14.43 -3.44
N LYS A 72 1.19 -15.21 -2.57
CA LYS A 72 1.58 -15.30 -1.16
C LYS A 72 2.66 -16.33 -0.82
N GLN A 73 3.00 -17.26 -1.73
CA GLN A 73 3.84 -18.39 -1.33
C GLN A 73 5.35 -18.23 -1.54
N ASN A 74 5.85 -17.52 -2.57
CA ASN A 74 7.25 -17.75 -2.97
C ASN A 74 8.24 -16.58 -2.88
N HIS A 75 7.83 -15.34 -2.57
CA HIS A 75 8.79 -14.21 -2.60
C HIS A 75 8.51 -13.10 -1.58
N ASP A 76 8.43 -13.41 -0.29
CA ASP A 76 8.57 -12.40 0.76
C ASP A 76 10.02 -12.40 1.30
N PRO A 77 10.85 -11.38 1.00
CA PRO A 77 12.22 -11.30 1.50
C PRO A 77 12.35 -11.07 3.01
N ARG A 78 11.23 -11.00 3.76
CA ARG A 78 11.20 -10.80 5.22
C ARG A 78 11.04 -12.10 6.01
N LYS A 79 10.93 -13.25 5.35
CA LYS A 79 10.96 -14.57 6.01
C LYS A 79 12.24 -15.30 5.61
N PRO A 80 13.26 -15.40 6.48
CA PRO A 80 14.30 -16.39 6.27
C PRO A 80 13.66 -17.78 6.36
N GLU A 81 13.98 -18.66 5.42
CA GLU A 81 13.64 -20.08 5.47
C GLU A 81 14.12 -20.63 6.81
N LYS A 82 13.19 -21.14 7.63
CA LYS A 82 13.55 -21.90 8.82
C LYS A 82 14.16 -23.21 8.33
N SER A 83 15.47 -23.33 8.46
CA SER A 83 16.18 -24.60 8.45
C SER A 83 15.50 -25.54 9.45
N GLN A 84 15.25 -26.76 8.99
CA GLN A 84 14.61 -27.84 9.73
C GLN A 84 15.55 -28.28 10.87
N ASP A 85 15.07 -28.20 12.11
CA ASP A 85 15.57 -29.03 13.22
C ASP A 85 14.39 -29.90 13.72
N PRO A 86 14.57 -31.23 13.89
CA PRO A 86 13.52 -32.11 14.36
C PRO A 86 13.59 -32.23 15.90
N GLY A 87 12.68 -31.58 16.62
CA GLY A 87 12.62 -31.79 18.06
C GLY A 87 11.61 -30.93 18.82
N ALA A 88 10.66 -31.63 19.45
CA ALA A 88 9.97 -31.27 20.68
C ALA A 88 8.84 -30.21 20.67
N ASN A 89 7.63 -30.75 20.85
CA ASN A 89 6.56 -30.32 21.77
C ASN A 89 5.85 -28.97 21.59
N ASN A 90 4.54 -29.10 21.29
CA ASN A 90 3.42 -28.57 22.10
C ASN A 90 3.63 -27.23 22.83
N GLN A 91 2.96 -26.20 22.32
CA GLN A 91 1.95 -25.37 23.00
C GLN A 91 2.00 -23.97 22.42
N ASP A 92 1.03 -23.62 21.58
CA ASP A 92 0.61 -22.23 21.36
C ASP A 92 -0.88 -22.26 21.00
N LYS A 93 -1.69 -22.58 22.01
CA LYS A 93 -3.05 -22.07 22.09
C LYS A 93 -2.92 -20.63 22.56
N ASP A 94 -3.02 -19.67 21.64
CA ASP A 94 -3.78 -18.43 21.84
C ASP A 94 -3.58 -17.46 20.66
N ARG A 95 -4.66 -16.74 20.34
CA ARG A 95 -4.82 -15.67 19.33
C ARG A 95 -5.30 -16.10 17.94
N GLN A 96 -6.55 -16.55 17.88
CA GLN A 96 -7.43 -16.11 16.78
C GLN A 96 -8.56 -15.28 17.38
N GLN A 97 -8.36 -13.96 17.44
CA GLN A 97 -9.46 -13.01 17.58
C GLN A 97 -10.25 -13.05 16.27
N GLU A 98 -11.31 -13.84 16.26
CA GLU A 98 -12.30 -13.85 15.19
C GLU A 98 -12.96 -12.47 15.13
N LYS A 99 -12.76 -11.76 14.02
CA LYS A 99 -13.46 -10.51 13.74
C LYS A 99 -14.91 -10.85 13.46
N THR A 100 -15.76 -10.81 14.48
CA THR A 100 -17.21 -11.02 14.33
C THR A 100 -17.81 -9.82 13.59
N THR A 101 -17.95 -9.91 12.27
CA THR A 101 -18.75 -8.94 11.53
C THR A 101 -20.22 -9.09 11.92
N PRO A 102 -20.97 -8.00 12.14
CA PRO A 102 -22.38 -8.10 12.52
C PRO A 102 -23.17 -8.81 11.41
N VAL A 103 -24.14 -9.63 11.82
CA VAL A 103 -25.03 -10.35 10.91
C VAL A 103 -25.84 -9.32 10.12
N ILE A 104 -25.72 -9.35 8.80
CA ILE A 104 -26.45 -8.45 7.89
C ILE A 104 -27.88 -8.98 7.75
N PRO A 105 -28.93 -8.13 7.83
CA PRO A 105 -30.30 -8.56 7.65
C PRO A 105 -30.57 -9.09 6.23
N PRO A 106 -31.64 -9.89 6.05
CA PRO A 106 -32.02 -10.37 4.73
C PRO A 106 -32.34 -9.20 3.79
N ARG A 107 -32.01 -9.40 2.51
CA ARG A 107 -32.32 -8.43 1.46
C ARG A 107 -33.84 -8.30 1.30
N PRO A 108 -34.38 -7.08 1.08
CA PRO A 108 -35.79 -6.89 0.76
C PRO A 108 -36.20 -7.60 -0.53
N THR A 109 -37.49 -7.86 -0.67
CA THR A 109 -38.07 -8.55 -1.83
C THR A 109 -37.97 -7.70 -3.10
N LEU A 110 -38.04 -8.34 -4.26
CA LEU A 110 -37.93 -7.63 -5.54
C LEU A 110 -39.05 -6.58 -5.70
N SER A 111 -40.28 -6.90 -5.30
CA SER A 111 -41.42 -5.97 -5.34
C SER A 111 -41.18 -4.73 -4.48
N GLU A 112 -40.72 -4.91 -3.23
CA GLU A 112 -40.41 -3.79 -2.34
C GLU A 112 -39.32 -2.89 -2.91
N ILE A 113 -38.31 -3.45 -3.57
CA ILE A 113 -37.26 -2.64 -4.19
C ILE A 113 -37.79 -1.88 -5.42
N MET A 114 -38.68 -2.49 -6.21
CA MET A 114 -39.28 -1.82 -7.37
C MET A 114 -40.25 -0.70 -6.98
N GLU A 115 -40.94 -0.84 -5.85
CA GLU A 115 -41.89 0.16 -5.33
C GLU A 115 -41.19 1.33 -4.63
N HIS A 116 -40.11 1.07 -3.89
CA HIS A 116 -39.54 2.07 -2.97
C HIS A 116 -38.17 2.63 -3.36
N CYS A 117 -37.47 2.05 -4.34
CA CYS A 117 -36.14 2.50 -4.73
C CYS A 117 -36.09 3.23 -6.08
N THR A 118 -34.96 3.88 -6.35
CA THR A 118 -34.71 4.64 -7.58
C THR A 118 -34.34 3.73 -8.76
N GLU A 119 -34.48 4.23 -10.00
CA GLU A 119 -34.12 3.51 -11.23
C GLU A 119 -32.65 3.05 -11.26
N GLN A 120 -31.76 3.80 -10.63
CA GLN A 120 -30.35 3.40 -10.46
C GLN A 120 -30.21 2.13 -9.60
N THR A 121 -31.08 1.95 -8.62
CA THR A 121 -31.10 0.75 -7.77
C THR A 121 -31.78 -0.40 -8.53
N LYS A 122 -32.93 -0.15 -9.16
CA LYS A 122 -33.67 -1.16 -9.96
C LYS A 122 -32.83 -1.76 -11.08
N SER A 123 -32.07 -0.94 -11.81
CA SER A 123 -31.20 -1.40 -12.91
C SER A 123 -30.06 -2.33 -12.50
N ARG A 124 -29.73 -2.39 -11.20
CA ARG A 124 -28.67 -3.27 -10.65
C ARG A 124 -29.19 -4.64 -10.20
N ILE A 125 -30.49 -4.90 -10.31
CA ILE A 125 -31.15 -6.11 -9.78
C ILE A 125 -31.38 -7.16 -10.88
N LYS A 126 -30.63 -7.08 -11.99
CA LYS A 126 -30.64 -8.14 -13.02
C LYS A 126 -30.06 -9.44 -12.49
#